data_AF-A0A9D7C3E9-F1
#
_entry.id   AF-A0A9D7C3E9-F1
#
_cell.length_a   1.000
_cell.length_b   1.000
_cell.length_c   1.000
_cell.angle_alpha   90.00
_cell.angle_beta   90.00
_cell.angle_gamma   90.00
#
_symmetry.space_group_name_H-M   'P 1'
#
loop_
_entity.id
_entity.type
_entity.pdbx_description
1 polymer ?
#
loop_
_entity_poly.entity_id
_entity_poly.type
_entity_poly.pdbx_seq_one_letter_code
_entity_poly.pdbx_strand_id
1 'polypeptide(L)'
;MLSVRDSSNTLSAALGCQFSPNSRFLYVNSYRRLWQFDTWSMDIQDSKILIDSTDNFEDKFLQQLAPDGKIYISTFNSNGQQPFLSVINKPDSLGSLCNFEIEGLLFPIASTNHCVPNFPNYNLGPLEGSLCDTISVSSDFSQHQVSKIKVDILPNPNKGKFTLHYHLPQNKEGIIEIINMQGRIEAVFKRPMWSSILNADVNLAPGMYLVRLKSGGNLISKTMVVQ
;
A
#
# COMPACT_ATOMS: atom_id res chain seq x y z
N MET A 1 23.02 -6.25 -12.03
CA MET A 1 22.63 -6.97 -10.80
C MET A 1 22.76 -5.98 -9.65
N LEU A 2 21.69 -5.65 -8.93
CA LEU A 2 21.81 -4.79 -7.74
C LEU A 2 22.57 -5.57 -6.65
N SER A 3 23.63 -5.00 -6.11
CA SER A 3 24.43 -5.61 -5.06
C SER A 3 24.02 -5.06 -3.70
N VAL A 4 23.54 -5.94 -2.82
CA VAL A 4 23.22 -5.60 -1.42
C VAL A 4 24.43 -5.85 -0.51
N ARG A 5 25.64 -5.96 -1.10
CA ARG A 5 26.87 -6.30 -0.37
C ARG A 5 27.19 -5.25 0.68
N ASP A 6 27.37 -5.74 1.91
CA ASP A 6 27.94 -4.97 2.99
C ASP A 6 29.48 -5.11 3.01
N SER A 7 30.14 -4.07 3.50
CA SER A 7 31.57 -4.01 3.84
C SER A 7 32.05 -5.15 4.76
N SER A 8 31.14 -5.81 5.48
CA SER A 8 31.45 -6.92 6.40
C SER A 8 31.54 -8.31 5.75
N ASN A 9 31.33 -8.44 4.42
CA ASN A 9 31.54 -9.68 3.65
C ASN A 9 30.82 -10.95 4.19
N THR A 10 29.75 -10.78 4.97
CA THR A 10 28.86 -11.87 5.41
C THR A 10 27.71 -12.01 4.41
N LEU A 11 27.23 -13.24 4.16
CA LEU A 11 26.21 -13.59 3.16
C LEU A 11 25.02 -12.61 3.18
N SER A 12 25.07 -11.57 2.35
CA SER A 12 23.98 -10.59 2.19
C SER A 12 23.14 -10.98 0.98
N ALA A 13 22.57 -12.19 1.00
CA ALA A 13 21.53 -12.51 0.03
C ALA A 13 20.33 -11.59 0.31
N ALA A 14 19.76 -11.00 -0.73
CA ALA A 14 18.46 -10.35 -0.61
C ALA A 14 17.42 -11.42 -0.27
N LEU A 15 16.72 -11.25 0.84
CA LEU A 15 15.68 -12.20 1.28
C LEU A 15 14.30 -11.80 0.76
N GLY A 16 14.10 -10.50 0.55
CA GLY A 16 12.89 -9.93 -0.01
C GLY A 16 13.18 -8.63 -0.74
N CYS A 17 12.32 -8.29 -1.69
CA CYS A 17 12.29 -6.97 -2.31
C CYS A 17 10.85 -6.58 -2.65
N GLN A 18 10.53 -5.29 -2.54
CA GLN A 18 9.21 -4.76 -2.88
C GLN A 18 9.32 -3.33 -3.40
N PHE A 19 8.62 -3.06 -4.51
CA PHE A 19 8.47 -1.69 -5.02
C PHE A 19 7.49 -0.89 -4.19
N SER A 20 7.77 0.40 -4.04
CA SER A 20 6.82 1.40 -3.55
C SER A 20 5.60 1.52 -4.47
N PRO A 21 4.46 2.01 -3.97
CA PRO A 21 3.26 2.22 -4.76
C PRO A 21 3.46 3.00 -6.07
N ASN A 22 4.31 4.02 -6.04
CA ASN A 22 4.64 4.85 -7.21
C ASN A 22 5.75 4.27 -8.11
N SER A 23 6.24 3.06 -7.82
CA SER A 23 7.33 2.37 -8.54
C SER A 23 8.69 3.07 -8.56
N ARG A 24 8.87 4.16 -7.81
CA ARG A 24 10.14 4.90 -7.75
C ARG A 24 11.12 4.27 -6.76
N PHE A 25 10.65 3.84 -5.60
CA PHE A 25 11.54 3.30 -4.58
C PHE A 25 11.48 1.77 -4.56
N LEU A 26 12.63 1.14 -4.51
CA LEU A 26 12.75 -0.30 -4.30
C LEU A 26 13.29 -0.55 -2.90
N TYR A 27 12.52 -1.26 -2.08
CA TYR A 27 12.97 -1.72 -0.78
C TYR A 27 13.58 -3.11 -0.94
N VAL A 28 14.76 -3.31 -0.37
CA VAL A 28 15.46 -4.59 -0.39
C VAL A 28 16.00 -4.86 1.00
N ASN A 29 15.67 -6.02 1.55
CA ASN A 29 16.18 -6.43 2.84
C ASN A 29 17.17 -7.58 2.71
N SER A 30 18.22 -7.51 3.53
CA SER A 30 18.94 -8.69 4.00
C SER A 30 18.39 -9.03 5.40
N TYR A 31 19.00 -10.00 6.09
CA TYR A 31 18.63 -10.36 7.46
C TYR A 31 18.45 -9.13 8.36
N ARG A 32 19.53 -8.42 8.66
CA ARG A 32 19.51 -7.35 9.68
C ARG A 32 19.42 -5.94 9.12
N ARG A 33 19.27 -5.79 7.80
CA ARG A 33 19.27 -4.48 7.17
C ARG A 33 18.15 -4.34 6.16
N LEU A 34 17.56 -3.15 6.15
CA LEU A 34 16.61 -2.71 5.14
C LEU A 34 17.20 -1.54 4.39
N TRP A 35 17.24 -1.65 3.07
CA TRP A 35 17.73 -0.63 2.17
C TRP A 35 16.60 -0.11 1.29
N GLN A 36 16.68 1.16 0.95
CA GLN A 36 15.87 1.78 -0.09
C GLN A 36 16.78 2.21 -1.24
N PHE A 37 16.36 1.94 -2.48
CA PHE A 37 17.02 2.38 -3.70
C PHE A 37 16.07 3.28 -4.48
N ASP A 38 16.59 4.33 -5.12
CA ASP A 38 15.83 5.17 -6.05
C ASP A 38 16.02 4.64 -7.48
N THR A 39 14.96 4.09 -8.07
CA THR A 39 15.01 3.51 -9.42
C THR A 39 15.07 4.57 -10.51
N TRP A 40 14.84 5.84 -10.16
CA TRP A 40 14.98 6.98 -11.08
C TRP A 40 16.37 7.63 -11.00
N SER A 41 17.25 7.16 -10.10
CA SER A 41 18.64 7.59 -10.05
C SER A 41 19.40 7.12 -11.30
N MET A 42 20.32 7.96 -11.79
CA MET A 42 21.22 7.59 -12.89
C MET A 42 22.11 6.39 -12.51
N ASP A 43 22.58 6.39 -11.26
CA ASP A 43 23.21 5.23 -10.64
C ASP A 43 22.32 4.72 -9.50
N ILE A 44 21.64 3.60 -9.75
CA ILE A 44 20.75 3.00 -8.77
C ILE A 44 21.58 2.43 -7.59
N GLN A 45 22.77 1.90 -7.81
CA GLN A 45 23.59 1.32 -6.74
C GLN A 45 24.02 2.36 -5.72
N ASP A 46 24.43 3.54 -6.20
CA ASP A 46 24.87 4.64 -5.36
C ASP A 46 23.70 5.35 -4.66
N SER A 47 22.47 5.18 -5.14
CA SER A 47 21.26 5.72 -4.50
C SER A 47 20.84 5.02 -3.21
N LYS A 48 21.58 3.98 -2.77
CA LYS A 48 21.21 3.15 -1.62
C LYS A 48 21.17 3.98 -0.32
N ILE A 49 20.05 3.88 0.39
CA ILE A 49 19.86 4.48 1.71
C ILE A 49 19.57 3.38 2.71
N LEU A 50 20.29 3.37 3.83
CA LEU A 50 19.99 2.48 4.96
C LEU A 50 18.75 3.01 5.68
N ILE A 51 17.69 2.22 5.69
CA ILE A 51 16.45 2.54 6.40
C ILE A 51 16.48 2.01 7.83
N ASP A 52 17.02 0.80 7.99
CA ASP A 52 17.11 0.15 9.30
C ASP A 52 18.30 -0.79 9.36
N SER A 53 18.91 -0.86 10.54
CA SER A 53 19.91 -1.85 10.92
C SER A 53 19.66 -2.28 12.36
N THR A 54 19.23 -3.53 12.54
CA THR A 54 18.89 -4.04 13.88
C THR A 54 19.98 -4.99 14.37
N ASP A 55 20.55 -4.70 15.54
CA ASP A 55 21.50 -5.61 16.21
C ASP A 55 20.79 -6.70 17.05
N ASN A 56 19.48 -6.55 17.27
CA ASN A 56 18.65 -7.40 18.15
C ASN A 56 18.20 -8.73 17.52
N PHE A 57 18.94 -9.27 16.54
CA PHE A 57 18.63 -10.55 15.89
C PHE A 57 17.24 -10.62 15.23
N GLU A 58 16.65 -9.48 14.87
CA GLU A 58 15.39 -9.41 14.13
C GLU A 58 15.66 -9.48 12.62
N ASP A 59 15.70 -10.72 12.15
CA ASP A 59 15.95 -11.04 10.76
C ASP A 59 14.69 -10.78 9.92
N LYS A 60 14.83 -9.94 8.90
CA LYS A 60 13.78 -9.54 7.95
C LYS A 60 13.75 -10.52 6.78
N PHE A 61 12.56 -10.99 6.40
CA PHE A 61 12.37 -11.95 5.31
C PHE A 61 11.51 -11.37 4.18
N LEU A 62 10.42 -12.05 3.79
CA LEU A 62 9.57 -11.58 2.70
C LEU A 62 8.85 -10.29 3.06
N GLN A 63 8.69 -9.44 2.07
CA GLN A 63 7.98 -8.17 2.15
C GLN A 63 6.93 -8.08 1.05
N GLN A 64 5.80 -7.46 1.34
CA GLN A 64 4.71 -7.31 0.39
C GLN A 64 3.96 -6.01 0.56
N LEU A 65 3.62 -5.39 -0.59
CA LEU A 65 2.75 -4.23 -0.66
C LEU A 65 1.30 -4.65 -0.50
N ALA A 66 0.61 -4.05 0.47
CA ALA A 66 -0.80 -4.32 0.74
C ALA A 66 -1.72 -3.26 0.10
N PRO A 67 -3.04 -3.54 -0.01
CA PRO A 67 -3.99 -2.63 -0.66
C PRO A 67 -4.12 -1.24 -0.02
N ASP A 68 -3.70 -1.07 1.24
CA ASP A 68 -3.67 0.21 1.95
C ASP A 68 -2.52 1.12 1.50
N GLY A 69 -1.57 0.58 0.74
CA GLY A 69 -0.40 1.30 0.25
C GLY A 69 0.81 1.23 1.18
N LYS A 70 0.77 0.38 2.22
CA LYS A 70 1.91 0.11 3.11
C LYS A 70 2.63 -1.16 2.69
N ILE A 71 3.92 -1.25 3.01
CA ILE A 71 4.70 -2.48 2.83
C ILE A 71 4.84 -3.14 4.20
N TYR A 72 4.49 -4.42 4.27
CA TYR A 72 4.62 -5.24 5.47
C TYR A 72 5.79 -6.21 5.27
N ILE A 73 6.60 -6.37 6.31
CA ILE A 73 7.81 -7.20 6.31
C ILE A 73 7.69 -8.23 7.43
N SER A 74 7.91 -9.51 7.10
CA SER A 74 7.98 -10.56 8.11
C SER A 74 9.34 -10.54 8.81
N THR A 75 9.29 -10.76 10.12
CA THR A 75 10.45 -10.77 10.99
C THR A 75 10.53 -12.11 11.72
N PHE A 76 11.74 -12.62 11.88
CA PHE A 76 12.02 -13.84 12.62
C PHE A 76 13.27 -13.62 13.47
N ASN A 77 13.35 -14.25 14.64
CA ASN A 77 14.55 -14.22 15.46
C ASN A 77 14.80 -15.59 16.09
N SER A 78 15.87 -15.73 16.87
CA SER A 78 16.23 -16.98 17.55
C SER A 78 15.15 -17.50 18.51
N ASN A 79 14.21 -16.65 18.94
CA ASN A 79 13.10 -17.03 19.81
C ASN A 79 11.87 -17.53 19.01
N GLY A 80 11.98 -17.62 17.68
CA GLY A 80 10.98 -18.20 16.78
C GLY A 80 10.15 -17.16 16.03
N GLN A 81 8.91 -17.55 15.71
CA GLN A 81 7.95 -16.72 14.97
C GLN A 81 7.56 -15.50 15.79
N GLN A 82 7.56 -14.32 15.17
CA GLN A 82 7.16 -13.10 15.86
C GLN A 82 5.64 -12.90 15.76
N PRO A 83 4.99 -12.37 16.81
CA PRO A 83 3.58 -12.01 16.79
C PRO A 83 3.39 -10.62 16.14
N PHE A 84 4.22 -10.23 15.17
CA PHE A 84 4.11 -8.93 14.54
C PHE A 84 4.72 -8.88 13.13
N LEU A 85 4.31 -7.89 12.34
CA LEU A 85 4.99 -7.47 11.11
C LEU A 85 5.60 -6.09 11.31
N SER A 86 6.80 -5.89 10.77
CA SER A 86 7.35 -4.54 10.59
C SER A 86 6.66 -3.87 9.41
N VAL A 87 6.51 -2.55 9.47
CA VAL A 87 5.70 -1.78 8.52
C VAL A 87 6.47 -0.58 7.98
N ILE A 88 6.49 -0.42 6.67
CA ILE A 88 6.85 0.85 6.01
C ILE A 88 5.54 1.60 5.76
N ASN A 89 5.30 2.65 6.55
CA ASN A 89 4.02 3.36 6.53
C ASN A 89 3.84 4.29 5.33
N LYS A 90 4.93 4.85 4.79
CA LYS A 90 4.92 5.79 3.66
C LYS A 90 5.94 5.37 2.60
N PRO A 91 5.73 4.28 1.85
CA PRO A 91 6.76 3.73 0.98
C PRO A 91 7.17 4.63 -0.20
N ASP A 92 6.35 5.63 -0.53
CA ASP A 92 6.65 6.63 -1.55
C ASP A 92 7.52 7.79 -1.03
N SER A 93 7.93 7.78 0.24
CA SER A 93 8.78 8.79 0.86
C SER A 93 10.25 8.36 0.89
N LEU A 94 11.16 9.32 0.67
CA LEU A 94 12.60 9.09 0.65
C LEU A 94 13.19 8.93 2.07
N GLY A 95 14.05 7.93 2.24
CA GLY A 95 14.81 7.69 3.47
C GLY A 95 13.92 7.48 4.69
N SER A 96 14.32 8.05 5.82
CA SER A 96 13.60 7.93 7.11
C SER A 96 12.16 8.48 7.07
N LEU A 97 11.81 9.32 6.08
CA LEU A 97 10.45 9.81 5.88
C LEU A 97 9.47 8.70 5.47
N CYS A 98 9.97 7.51 5.08
CA CYS A 98 9.14 6.34 4.86
C CYS A 98 8.46 5.80 6.13
N ASN A 99 8.90 6.28 7.31
CA ASN A 99 8.36 5.94 8.62
C ASN A 99 8.30 4.43 8.81
N PHE A 100 9.47 3.81 8.77
CA PHE A 100 9.64 2.39 9.07
C PHE A 100 9.46 2.16 10.57
N GLU A 101 8.59 1.23 10.92
CA GLU A 101 8.26 0.87 12.30
C GLU A 101 8.42 -0.64 12.48
N ILE A 102 9.22 -1.01 13.46
CA ILE A 102 9.26 -2.38 13.98
C ILE A 102 7.99 -2.59 14.81
N GLU A 103 7.43 -3.80 14.77
CA GLU A 103 6.17 -4.14 15.44
C GLU A 103 4.95 -3.28 15.01
N GLY A 104 4.98 -2.71 13.81
CA GLY A 104 3.92 -1.83 13.32
C GLY A 104 2.55 -2.50 13.14
N LEU A 105 2.49 -3.83 13.08
CA LEU A 105 1.25 -4.60 13.14
C LEU A 105 1.41 -5.79 14.10
N LEU A 106 0.72 -5.74 15.23
CA LEU A 106 0.71 -6.80 16.24
C LEU A 106 -0.41 -7.82 15.98
N PHE A 107 -0.12 -9.10 16.20
CA PHE A 107 -1.06 -10.20 16.20
C PHE A 107 -1.25 -10.76 17.61
N PRO A 108 -2.44 -11.30 17.94
CA PRO A 108 -2.68 -11.96 19.23
C PRO A 108 -1.82 -13.21 19.44
N ILE A 109 -1.33 -13.83 18.37
CA ILE A 109 -0.52 -15.04 18.40
C ILE A 109 0.61 -14.96 17.37
N ALA A 110 1.74 -15.59 17.68
CA ALA A 110 2.85 -15.75 16.74
C ALA A 110 2.36 -16.44 15.46
N SER A 111 2.54 -15.78 14.32
CA SER A 111 2.00 -16.25 13.04
C SER A 111 2.90 -15.97 11.84
N THR A 112 4.01 -15.25 12.05
CA THR A 112 4.89 -14.84 10.96
C THR A 112 5.97 -15.89 10.76
N ASN A 113 5.83 -16.68 9.69
CA ASN A 113 6.79 -17.73 9.35
C ASN A 113 7.53 -17.36 8.06
N HIS A 114 8.52 -16.47 8.17
CA HIS A 114 9.38 -15.97 7.08
C HIS A 114 8.62 -15.38 5.87
N CYS A 115 7.30 -15.27 5.97
CA CYS A 115 6.38 -14.99 4.88
C CYS A 115 5.35 -13.97 5.32
N VAL A 116 4.80 -13.28 4.35
CA VAL A 116 3.64 -12.40 4.49
C VAL A 116 2.49 -12.99 3.66
N PRO A 117 1.22 -12.85 4.08
CA PRO A 117 0.10 -13.31 3.28
C PRO A 117 0.12 -12.68 1.89
N ASN A 118 -0.17 -13.47 0.86
CA ASN A 118 -0.31 -12.92 -0.48
C ASN A 118 -1.54 -12.02 -0.56
N PHE A 119 -1.37 -10.81 -1.11
CA PHE A 119 -2.41 -9.87 -1.48
C PHE A 119 -2.53 -9.78 -3.01
N PRO A 120 -3.26 -10.70 -3.67
CA PRO A 120 -3.57 -10.57 -5.08
C PRO A 120 -4.29 -9.25 -5.38
N ASN A 121 -3.99 -8.67 -6.55
CA ASN A 121 -4.76 -7.53 -7.04
C ASN A 121 -6.08 -8.01 -7.66
N TYR A 122 -7.13 -8.04 -6.85
CA TYR A 122 -8.47 -8.44 -7.28
C TYR A 122 -9.16 -7.44 -8.22
N ASN A 123 -8.59 -6.24 -8.43
CA ASN A 123 -9.14 -5.22 -9.33
C ASN A 123 -8.68 -5.41 -10.79
N LEU A 124 -7.85 -6.41 -11.10
CA LEU A 124 -7.34 -6.65 -12.46
C LEU A 124 -8.41 -7.11 -13.45
N GLY A 125 -9.61 -7.49 -13.00
CA GLY A 125 -10.71 -7.96 -13.85
C GLY A 125 -10.36 -9.20 -14.69
N PRO A 126 -11.29 -9.70 -15.52
CA PRO A 126 -10.97 -10.70 -16.51
C PRO A 126 -9.99 -10.12 -17.55
N LEU A 127 -9.09 -10.97 -18.06
CA LEU A 127 -8.23 -10.64 -19.19
C LEU A 127 -9.04 -10.84 -20.47
N GLU A 128 -9.46 -9.75 -21.12
CA GLU A 128 -10.19 -9.82 -22.39
C GLU A 128 -9.40 -10.65 -23.43
N GLY A 129 -10.05 -11.65 -24.02
CA GLY A 129 -9.43 -12.53 -25.02
C GLY A 129 -8.52 -13.63 -24.46
N SER A 130 -8.51 -13.86 -23.14
CA SER A 130 -7.78 -14.97 -22.53
C SER A 130 -8.30 -16.34 -23.00
N LEU A 131 -7.41 -17.19 -23.49
CA LEU A 131 -7.71 -18.58 -23.90
C LEU A 131 -8.14 -19.47 -22.72
N CYS A 132 -7.90 -19.02 -21.48
CA CYS A 132 -8.22 -19.75 -20.25
C CYS A 132 -9.47 -19.20 -19.56
N ASP A 133 -10.10 -18.15 -20.08
CA ASP A 133 -11.36 -17.62 -19.53
C ASP A 133 -12.54 -18.37 -20.19
N THR A 134 -12.92 -19.49 -19.59
CA THR A 134 -14.00 -20.36 -20.08
C THR A 134 -15.40 -19.88 -19.69
N ILE A 135 -15.52 -18.72 -19.02
CA ILE A 135 -16.84 -18.12 -18.79
C ILE A 135 -17.19 -17.24 -19.99
N SER A 136 -17.73 -17.88 -21.03
CA SER A 136 -18.52 -17.19 -22.04
C SER A 136 -19.84 -16.74 -21.39
N VAL A 137 -19.83 -15.58 -20.73
CA VAL A 137 -21.08 -14.90 -20.35
C VAL A 137 -21.82 -14.60 -21.64
N SER A 138 -23.02 -15.15 -21.78
CA SER A 138 -23.91 -14.85 -22.90
C SER A 138 -24.02 -13.34 -23.07
N SER A 139 -23.89 -12.88 -24.30
CA SER A 139 -23.83 -11.49 -24.75
C SER A 139 -25.15 -10.71 -24.57
N ASP A 140 -25.87 -10.94 -23.47
CA ASP A 140 -27.10 -10.24 -23.08
C ASP A 140 -26.93 -9.35 -21.84
N PHE A 141 -25.68 -9.11 -21.39
CA PHE A 141 -25.37 -8.03 -20.45
C PHE A 141 -24.92 -6.74 -21.17
N SER A 142 -25.49 -6.44 -22.32
CA SER A 142 -25.46 -5.11 -22.91
C SER A 142 -26.44 -4.18 -22.18
N GLN A 143 -26.18 -3.91 -20.89
CA GLN A 143 -26.65 -2.75 -20.12
C GLN A 143 -26.28 -2.94 -18.63
N HIS A 144 -25.45 -2.05 -18.07
CA HIS A 144 -25.28 -1.80 -16.62
C HIS A 144 -24.28 -2.63 -15.77
N GLN A 145 -23.11 -2.99 -16.30
CA GLN A 145 -21.90 -3.12 -15.45
C GLN A 145 -20.81 -2.16 -15.91
N VAL A 146 -21.15 -0.87 -16.06
CA VAL A 146 -20.13 0.14 -15.78
C VAL A 146 -19.75 -0.10 -14.32
N SER A 147 -18.51 -0.50 -14.07
CA SER A 147 -17.88 -0.60 -12.74
C SER A 147 -18.37 0.56 -11.88
N LYS A 148 -19.43 0.34 -11.11
CA LYS A 148 -20.10 1.40 -10.38
C LYS A 148 -19.17 1.68 -9.22
N ILE A 149 -18.29 2.67 -9.37
CA ILE A 149 -17.35 3.08 -8.35
C ILE A 149 -18.15 3.22 -7.06
N LYS A 150 -17.85 2.39 -6.07
CA LYS A 150 -18.47 2.43 -4.76
C LYS A 150 -17.48 3.07 -3.80
N VAL A 151 -17.99 3.89 -2.87
CA VAL A 151 -17.20 4.45 -1.77
C VAL A 151 -17.99 4.25 -0.49
N ASP A 152 -17.37 3.62 0.49
CA ASP A 152 -17.88 3.48 1.86
C ASP A 152 -16.93 4.20 2.81
N ILE A 153 -17.49 4.98 3.75
CA ILE A 153 -16.76 5.84 4.69
C ILE A 153 -17.06 5.34 6.10
N LEU A 154 -16.03 4.98 6.85
CA LEU A 154 -16.14 4.34 8.15
C LEU A 154 -15.15 4.95 9.16
N PRO A 155 -15.54 5.24 10.40
CA PRO A 155 -16.91 5.49 10.81
C PRO A 155 -17.44 6.78 10.17
N ASN A 156 -18.76 6.90 10.07
CA ASN A 156 -19.42 8.15 9.71
C ASN A 156 -20.64 8.31 10.62
N PRO A 157 -20.64 9.26 11.58
CA PRO A 157 -19.65 10.34 11.79
C PRO A 157 -18.26 9.89 12.28
N ASN A 158 -17.25 10.76 12.14
CA ASN A 158 -15.88 10.55 12.67
C ASN A 158 -15.28 11.83 13.29
N LYS A 159 -14.07 11.72 13.86
CA LYS A 159 -13.32 12.82 14.47
C LYS A 159 -12.07 13.23 13.68
N GLY A 160 -12.13 13.15 12.34
CA GLY A 160 -10.98 13.40 11.45
C GLY A 160 -10.15 12.15 11.11
N LYS A 161 -10.42 11.01 11.78
CA LYS A 161 -9.85 9.70 11.46
C LYS A 161 -10.90 8.79 10.85
N PHE A 162 -10.69 8.35 9.62
CA PHE A 162 -11.65 7.51 8.91
C PHE A 162 -10.96 6.62 7.86
N THR A 163 -11.69 5.58 7.46
CA THR A 163 -11.31 4.60 6.45
C THR A 163 -12.29 4.70 5.28
N LEU A 164 -11.74 4.80 4.07
CA LEU A 164 -12.49 4.68 2.84
C LEU A 164 -12.28 3.29 2.25
N HIS A 165 -13.36 2.56 2.00
CA HIS A 165 -13.35 1.40 1.12
C HIS A 165 -13.88 1.82 -0.24
N TYR A 166 -13.13 1.56 -1.30
CA TYR A 166 -13.53 1.94 -2.64
C TYR A 166 -13.07 0.94 -3.68
N HIS A 167 -13.70 1.00 -4.85
CA HIS A 167 -13.33 0.20 -6.00
C HIS A 167 -13.07 1.11 -7.20
N LEU A 168 -11.87 1.01 -7.76
CA LEU A 168 -11.48 1.73 -8.96
C LEU A 168 -11.81 0.90 -10.20
N PRO A 169 -12.20 1.52 -11.33
CA PRO A 169 -12.30 0.83 -12.61
C PRO A 169 -10.98 0.13 -12.97
N GLN A 170 -11.08 -0.99 -13.69
CA GLN A 170 -9.94 -1.82 -14.10
C GLN A 170 -8.85 -0.97 -14.78
N ASN A 171 -7.61 -1.13 -14.33
CA ASN A 171 -6.42 -0.44 -14.85
C ASN A 171 -6.51 1.10 -14.84
N LYS A 172 -7.33 1.70 -13.95
CA LYS A 172 -7.41 3.16 -13.80
C LYS A 172 -6.98 3.60 -12.41
N GLU A 173 -6.13 4.62 -12.37
CA GLU A 173 -5.82 5.34 -11.13
C GLU A 173 -7.02 6.18 -10.67
N GLY A 174 -7.07 6.45 -9.37
CA GLY A 174 -8.12 7.24 -8.73
C GLY A 174 -7.56 8.48 -8.02
N ILE A 175 -8.39 9.52 -7.92
CA ILE A 175 -8.13 10.69 -7.09
C ILE A 175 -9.30 10.83 -6.11
N ILE A 176 -8.98 10.86 -4.82
CA ILE A 176 -9.93 11.12 -3.74
C ILE A 176 -9.70 12.55 -3.24
N GLU A 177 -10.76 13.37 -3.24
CA GLU A 177 -10.75 14.75 -2.75
C GLU A 177 -11.72 14.86 -1.55
N ILE A 178 -11.29 15.54 -0.48
CA ILE A 178 -12.17 15.95 0.63
C ILE A 178 -12.50 17.42 0.43
N ILE A 179 -13.79 17.73 0.30
CA ILE A 179 -14.27 19.07 -0.05
C ILE A 179 -15.22 19.56 1.04
N ASN A 180 -15.01 20.78 1.55
CA ASN A 180 -15.93 21.38 2.52
C ASN A 180 -17.20 21.93 1.83
N MET A 181 -18.19 22.39 2.62
CA MET A 181 -19.45 22.91 2.07
C MET A 181 -19.31 24.21 1.27
N GLN A 182 -18.18 24.92 1.39
CA GLN A 182 -17.85 26.09 0.57
C GLN A 182 -17.15 25.71 -0.74
N GLY A 183 -16.94 24.42 -1.01
CA GLY A 183 -16.29 23.93 -2.22
C GLY A 183 -14.75 23.94 -2.19
N ARG A 184 -14.14 24.27 -1.04
CA ARG A 184 -12.68 24.23 -0.87
C ARG A 184 -12.21 22.80 -0.62
N ILE A 185 -11.13 22.42 -1.30
CA ILE A 185 -10.47 21.12 -1.14
C ILE A 185 -9.56 21.18 0.08
N GLU A 186 -9.85 20.36 1.09
CA GLU A 186 -9.05 20.27 2.32
C GLU A 186 -7.98 19.17 2.24
N ALA A 187 -8.18 18.14 1.41
CA ALA A 187 -7.22 17.07 1.21
C ALA A 187 -7.39 16.37 -0.14
N VAL A 188 -6.27 15.85 -0.68
CA VAL A 188 -6.22 15.10 -1.94
C VAL A 188 -5.35 13.86 -1.78
N PHE A 189 -5.86 12.71 -2.23
CA PHE A 189 -5.13 11.44 -2.24
C PHE A 189 -5.15 10.84 -3.64
N LYS A 190 -3.96 10.63 -4.23
CA LYS A 190 -3.81 9.84 -5.45
C LYS A 190 -3.77 8.36 -5.08
N ARG A 191 -4.55 7.53 -5.76
CA ARG A 191 -4.67 6.10 -5.50
C ARG A 191 -4.30 5.30 -6.76
N PRO A 192 -3.36 4.36 -6.65
CA PRO A 192 -3.03 3.49 -7.77
C PRO A 192 -4.17 2.50 -8.03
N MET A 193 -4.24 1.95 -9.25
CA MET A 193 -5.30 1.05 -9.73
C MET A 193 -5.58 -0.18 -8.85
N TRP A 194 -4.58 -0.65 -8.10
CA TRP A 194 -4.67 -1.83 -7.25
C TRP A 194 -5.16 -1.51 -5.82
N SER A 195 -5.26 -0.23 -5.45
CA SER A 195 -5.67 0.15 -4.10
C SER A 195 -7.19 0.13 -3.94
N SER A 196 -7.66 -0.39 -2.80
CA SER A 196 -9.08 -0.51 -2.47
C SER A 196 -9.45 0.09 -1.12
N ILE A 197 -8.45 0.53 -0.36
CA ILE A 197 -8.63 1.11 0.98
C ILE A 197 -7.75 2.34 1.13
N LEU A 198 -8.22 3.30 1.92
CA LEU A 198 -7.45 4.45 2.38
C LEU A 198 -7.76 4.66 3.86
N ASN A 199 -6.72 4.61 4.69
CA ASN A 199 -6.81 5.04 6.08
C ASN A 199 -6.32 6.50 6.14
N ALA A 200 -7.22 7.42 6.47
CA ALA A 200 -6.97 8.84 6.49
C ALA A 200 -7.02 9.38 7.93
N ASP A 201 -6.04 10.20 8.28
CA ASP A 201 -5.98 10.99 9.50
C ASP A 201 -5.71 12.43 9.07
N VAL A 202 -6.78 13.23 9.01
CA VAL A 202 -6.76 14.60 8.47
C VAL A 202 -7.34 15.54 9.52
N ASN A 203 -6.63 16.63 9.79
CA ASN A 203 -7.11 17.65 10.71
C ASN A 203 -8.21 18.50 10.05
N LEU A 204 -9.46 18.09 10.24
CA LEU A 204 -10.64 18.74 9.69
C LEU A 204 -11.45 19.39 10.81
N ALA A 205 -11.97 20.60 10.58
CA ALA A 205 -12.90 21.23 11.51
C ALA A 205 -14.23 20.46 11.56
N PRO A 206 -14.97 20.47 12.68
CA PRO A 206 -16.29 19.86 12.75
C PRO A 206 -17.23 20.43 11.68
N GLY A 207 -17.93 19.56 10.97
CA GLY A 207 -18.77 19.95 9.84
C GLY A 207 -19.08 18.81 8.88
N MET A 208 -19.78 19.14 7.80
CA MET A 208 -20.05 18.22 6.70
C MET A 208 -19.03 18.42 5.57
N TYR A 209 -18.58 17.31 5.00
CA TYR A 209 -17.64 17.27 3.89
C TYR A 209 -18.17 16.33 2.80
N LEU A 210 -17.80 16.62 1.56
CA LEU A 210 -18.06 15.78 0.42
C LEU A 210 -16.77 15.07 0.04
N VAL A 211 -16.76 13.74 0.16
CA VAL A 211 -15.67 12.89 -0.30
C VAL A 211 -15.95 12.49 -1.74
N ARG A 212 -15.09 12.95 -2.65
CA ARG A 212 -15.24 12.78 -4.10
C ARG A 212 -14.17 11.84 -4.62
N LEU A 213 -14.56 10.75 -5.26
CA LEU A 213 -13.65 9.85 -5.96
C LEU A 213 -13.83 10.00 -7.47
N LYS A 214 -12.74 10.33 -8.16
CA LYS A 214 -12.64 10.45 -9.63
C LYS A 214 -11.73 9.35 -10.17
N SER A 215 -12.18 8.59 -11.17
CA SER A 215 -11.33 7.61 -11.86
C SER A 215 -11.92 7.22 -13.21
N GLY A 216 -11.08 7.20 -14.27
CA GLY A 216 -11.50 6.71 -15.59
C GLY A 216 -12.71 7.40 -16.21
N GLY A 217 -12.91 8.70 -15.93
CA GLY A 217 -14.09 9.46 -16.38
C GLY A 217 -15.34 9.33 -15.48
N ASN A 218 -15.31 8.41 -14.52
CA ASN A 218 -16.36 8.26 -13.53
C ASN A 218 -16.10 9.15 -12.32
N LEU A 219 -17.18 9.64 -11.70
CA LEU A 219 -17.14 10.45 -10.49
C LEU A 219 -18.25 9.99 -9.55
N ILE A 220 -17.89 9.71 -8.30
CA ILE A 220 -18.84 9.49 -7.21
C ILE A 220 -18.52 10.45 -6.07
N SER A 221 -19.57 10.87 -5.35
CA SER A 221 -19.45 11.72 -4.17
C SER A 221 -20.28 11.14 -3.04
N LYS A 222 -19.75 11.16 -1.82
CA LYS A 222 -20.44 10.70 -0.61
C LYS A 222 -20.21 11.70 0.53
N THR A 223 -21.25 11.93 1.32
CA THR A 223 -21.19 12.86 2.45
C THR A 223 -20.51 12.20 3.64
N MET A 224 -19.59 12.93 4.27
CA MET A 224 -18.91 12.58 5.50
C MET A 224 -19.19 13.65 6.55
N VAL A 225 -19.45 13.24 7.79
CA VAL A 225 -19.68 14.12 8.93
C VAL A 225 -18.50 14.02 9.89
N VAL A 226 -17.90 15.16 10.22
CA VAL A 226 -16.83 15.30 11.21
C VAL A 226 -17.40 15.99 12.45
N GLN A 227 -17.17 15.42 13.64
CA GLN A 227 -17.62 15.93 14.94
C GLN A 227 -16.44 16.25 15.85
#